data_AF-A0A521V432-F1
#
_entry.id   AF-A0A521V432-F1
#
_cell.length_a   1.000
_cell.length_b   1.000
_cell.length_c   1.000
_cell.angle_alpha   90.00
_cell.angle_beta   90.00
_cell.angle_gamma   90.00
#
_symmetry.space_group_name_H-M   'P 1'
#
loop_
_entity.id
_entity.type
_entity.pdbx_description
1 polymer ?
#
loop_
_entity_poly.entity_id
_entity_poly.type
_entity_poly.pdbx_seq_one_letter_code
_entity_poly.pdbx_strand_id
1 'polypeptide(L)'
;MDYAADELLLELERIEETLDEAVRRAGDGCGPDFERRLGAHLRSLRSMLGADDLPVASDAMEAAERVMNAADPEAPLLMLQHARNTLGAVIRRHANTRLRPAA
;
A
#
# COMPACT_ATOMS: atom_id res chain seq x y z
N MET A 1 -18.66 1.00 10.42
CA MET A 1 -17.53 0.96 11.36
C MET A 1 -16.73 2.21 11.07
N ASP A 2 -16.67 3.14 12.02
CA ASP A 2 -15.86 4.34 11.88
C ASP A 2 -14.43 3.96 12.28
N TYR A 3 -13.53 3.90 11.30
CA TYR A 3 -12.13 3.51 11.53
C TYR A 3 -11.39 4.72 12.08
N ALA A 4 -10.66 4.55 13.17
CA ALA A 4 -9.89 5.64 13.76
C ALA A 4 -8.75 6.04 12.81
N ALA A 5 -8.35 7.31 12.83
CA ALA A 5 -7.19 7.79 12.08
C ALA A 5 -5.92 6.97 12.38
N ASP A 6 -5.76 6.54 13.64
CA ASP A 6 -4.66 5.71 14.10
C ASP A 6 -4.63 4.33 13.44
N GLU A 7 -5.80 3.74 13.15
CA GLU A 7 -5.89 2.43 12.47
C GLU A 7 -5.42 2.53 11.01
N LEU A 8 -5.75 3.63 10.31
CA LEU A 8 -5.23 3.87 8.96
C LEU A 8 -3.71 4.07 8.94
N LEU A 9 -3.18 4.80 9.92
CA LEU A 9 -1.73 5.06 10.00
C LEU A 9 -0.97 3.78 10.37
N LEU A 10 -1.52 2.95 11.25
CA LEU A 10 -0.95 1.65 11.58
C LEU A 10 -0.98 0.70 10.37
N GLU A 11 -2.06 0.71 9.58
CA GLU A 11 -2.10 -0.07 8.35
C GLU A 11 -1.07 0.42 7.32
N LEU A 12 -0.88 1.75 7.19
CA LEU A 12 0.16 2.32 6.33
C LEU A 12 1.56 1.85 6.75
N GLU A 13 1.88 1.82 8.05
CA GLU A 13 3.16 1.33 8.56
C GLU A 13 3.41 -0.13 8.14
N ARG A 14 2.41 -1.01 8.32
CA ARG A 14 2.50 -2.42 7.90
C ARG A 14 2.65 -2.60 6.39
N ILE A 15 2.02 -1.73 5.62
CA ILE A 15 2.18 -1.70 4.17
C ILE A 15 3.61 -1.28 3.83
N GLU A 16 4.12 -0.20 4.43
CA GLU A 16 5.49 0.27 4.20
C GLU A 16 6.53 -0.81 4.50
N GLU A 17 6.37 -1.57 5.59
CA GLU A 17 7.22 -2.74 5.89
C GLU A 17 7.18 -3.81 4.81
N THR A 18 5.99 -4.08 4.27
CA THR A 18 5.79 -5.05 3.18
C THR A 18 6.39 -4.57 1.87
N LEU A 19 6.26 -3.28 1.55
CA LEU A 19 6.89 -2.67 0.37
C LEU A 19 8.42 -2.65 0.50
N ASP A 20 8.96 -2.38 1.69
CA ASP A 20 10.39 -2.45 1.93
C ASP A 20 10.93 -3.88 1.77
N GLU A 21 10.13 -4.89 2.13
CA GLU A 21 10.47 -6.28 1.80
C GLU A 21 10.50 -6.54 0.29
N ALA A 22 9.51 -6.05 -0.47
CA ALA A 22 9.51 -6.18 -1.93
C ALA A 22 10.75 -5.54 -2.56
N VAL A 23 11.18 -4.38 -2.08
CA VAL A 23 12.41 -3.71 -2.54
C VAL A 23 13.66 -4.55 -2.22
N ARG A 24 13.76 -5.10 -1.00
CA ARG A 24 14.92 -5.93 -0.60
C ARG A 24 15.02 -7.23 -1.40
N ARG A 25 13.90 -7.76 -1.86
CA ARG A 25 13.76 -9.04 -2.58
C ARG A 25 13.42 -8.85 -4.06
N ALA A 26 13.77 -7.70 -4.62
CA ALA A 26 13.46 -7.38 -6.00
C ALA A 26 14.09 -8.42 -6.95
N GLY A 27 13.27 -9.01 -7.82
CA GLY A 27 13.68 -10.09 -8.72
C GLY A 27 13.78 -11.49 -8.12
N ASP A 28 13.54 -11.67 -6.82
CA ASP A 28 13.61 -12.99 -6.16
C ASP A 28 12.31 -13.81 -6.29
N GLY A 29 11.30 -13.25 -6.95
CA GLY A 29 9.98 -13.85 -7.15
C GLY A 29 8.99 -13.59 -6.01
N CYS A 30 7.72 -13.42 -6.37
CA CYS A 30 6.62 -13.21 -5.43
C CYS A 30 6.09 -14.57 -4.95
N GLY A 31 6.29 -14.91 -3.67
CA GLY A 31 5.77 -16.15 -3.09
C GLY A 31 4.30 -16.03 -2.65
N PRO A 32 3.57 -17.15 -2.51
CA PRO A 32 2.14 -17.14 -2.18
C PRO A 32 1.82 -16.47 -0.84
N ASP A 33 2.73 -16.53 0.14
CA ASP A 33 2.53 -15.83 1.41
C ASP A 33 2.65 -14.32 1.28
N PHE A 34 3.49 -13.83 0.38
CA PHE A 34 3.62 -12.41 0.09
C PHE A 34 2.37 -11.90 -0.64
N GLU A 35 1.91 -12.61 -1.68
CA GLU A 35 0.66 -12.30 -2.39
C GLU A 35 -0.55 -12.25 -1.43
N ARG A 36 -0.61 -13.21 -0.49
CA ARG A 36 -1.66 -13.24 0.53
C ARG A 36 -1.62 -12.01 1.45
N ARG A 37 -0.43 -11.52 1.80
CA ARG A 37 -0.24 -10.28 2.59
C ARG A 37 -0.70 -9.05 1.80
N LEU A 38 -0.30 -8.92 0.54
CA LEU A 38 -0.76 -7.84 -0.35
C LEU A 38 -2.30 -7.82 -0.43
N GLY A 39 -2.91 -8.98 -0.66
CA GLY A 39 -4.37 -9.10 -0.69
C GLY A 39 -5.03 -8.80 0.66
N ALA A 40 -4.36 -9.07 1.78
CA ALA A 40 -4.88 -8.71 3.11
C ALA A 40 -4.88 -7.19 3.32
N HIS A 41 -3.82 -6.50 2.92
CA HIS A 41 -3.75 -5.04 2.95
C HIS A 41 -4.85 -4.40 2.11
N LEU A 42 -5.10 -4.89 0.89
CA LEU A 42 -6.20 -4.38 0.06
C LEU A 42 -7.57 -4.57 0.69
N ARG A 43 -7.83 -5.72 1.31
CA ARG A 43 -9.09 -5.94 2.02
C ARG A 43 -9.24 -5.01 3.22
N SER A 44 -8.15 -4.79 3.97
CA SER A 44 -8.09 -3.86 5.10
C SER A 44 -8.35 -2.42 4.64
N LEU A 45 -7.65 -1.97 3.59
CA LEU A 45 -7.83 -0.64 3.03
C LEU A 45 -9.20 -0.45 2.38
N ARG A 46 -9.81 -1.49 1.80
CA ARG A 46 -11.17 -1.39 1.21
C ARG A 46 -12.23 -1.02 2.25
N SER A 47 -12.09 -1.45 3.50
CA SER A 47 -13.04 -1.05 4.55
C SER A 47 -12.75 0.34 5.10
N MET A 48 -11.51 0.81 5.00
CA MET A 48 -11.07 2.11 5.52
C MET A 48 -11.17 3.25 4.50
N LEU A 49 -10.85 3.00 3.24
CA LEU A 49 -10.82 3.96 2.14
C LEU A 49 -12.16 3.97 1.38
N GLY A 50 -12.47 5.11 0.76
CA GLY A 50 -13.57 5.22 -0.19
C GLY A 50 -13.25 4.51 -1.51
N ALA A 51 -14.29 4.21 -2.29
CA ALA A 51 -14.15 3.52 -3.59
C ALA A 51 -13.21 4.26 -4.57
N ASP A 52 -13.18 5.59 -4.52
CA ASP A 52 -12.36 6.43 -5.40
C ASP A 52 -10.86 6.32 -5.13
N ASP A 53 -10.48 6.01 -3.88
CA ASP A 53 -9.08 5.96 -3.45
C ASP A 53 -8.52 4.53 -3.38
N LEU A 54 -9.38 3.51 -3.52
CA LEU A 54 -8.97 2.11 -3.53
C LEU A 54 -8.06 1.71 -4.72
N PRO A 55 -8.21 2.26 -5.94
CA PRO A 55 -7.29 1.98 -7.04
C PRO A 55 -5.84 2.32 -6.71
N VAL A 56 -5.58 3.41 -5.98
CA VAL A 56 -4.23 3.81 -5.55
C VAL A 56 -3.57 2.73 -4.67
N ALA A 57 -4.37 2.08 -3.82
CA ALA A 57 -3.89 0.95 -3.02
C ALA A 57 -3.59 -0.27 -3.89
N SER A 58 -4.46 -0.58 -4.87
CA SER A 58 -4.24 -1.67 -5.83
C SER A 58 -2.93 -1.47 -6.59
N ASP A 59 -2.73 -0.26 -7.14
CA ASP A 59 -1.53 0.09 -7.90
C ASP A 59 -0.25 -0.12 -7.09
N ALA A 60 -0.25 0.22 -5.81
CA ALA A 60 0.90 0.02 -4.93
C ALA A 60 1.21 -1.47 -4.69
N MET A 61 0.18 -2.31 -4.48
CA MET A 61 0.37 -3.74 -4.30
C MET A 61 0.81 -4.44 -5.60
N GLU A 62 0.22 -4.06 -6.73
CA GLU A 62 0.62 -4.56 -8.06
C GLU A 62 2.04 -4.14 -8.43
N ALA A 63 2.44 -2.92 -8.07
CA ALA A 63 3.82 -2.47 -8.25
C ALA A 63 4.80 -3.28 -7.40
N ALA A 64 4.42 -3.65 -6.17
CA ALA A 64 5.24 -4.50 -5.30
C ALA A 64 5.43 -5.90 -5.89
N GLU A 65 4.34 -6.52 -6.35
CA GLU A 65 4.38 -7.80 -7.05
C GLU A 65 5.25 -7.73 -8.31
N ARG A 66 5.11 -6.66 -9.10
CA ARG A 66 5.91 -6.43 -10.30
C ARG A 66 7.39 -6.31 -9.99
N VAL A 67 7.77 -5.59 -8.93
CA VAL A 67 9.17 -5.50 -8.47
C VAL A 67 9.75 -6.86 -8.11
N MET A 68 8.99 -7.68 -7.38
CA MET A 68 9.46 -9.00 -6.97
C MET A 68 9.63 -9.96 -8.14
N ASN A 69 8.77 -9.87 -9.17
CA ASN A 69 8.78 -10.77 -10.32
C ASN A 69 9.64 -10.27 -11.51
N ALA A 70 10.23 -9.08 -11.42
CA ALA A 70 10.99 -8.49 -12.52
C ALA A 70 12.38 -9.12 -12.67
N ALA A 71 12.73 -9.52 -13.90
CA ALA A 71 14.09 -9.94 -14.22
C ALA A 71 15.10 -8.76 -14.20
N ASP A 72 14.62 -7.54 -14.49
CA ASP A 72 15.34 -6.29 -14.34
C ASP A 72 14.48 -5.31 -13.50
N PRO A 73 14.83 -5.09 -12.22
CA PRO A 73 13.97 -4.39 -11.29
C PRO A 73 14.10 -2.87 -11.33
N GLU A 74 15.03 -2.27 -12.08
CA GLU A 74 15.27 -0.81 -12.03
C GLU A 74 14.01 0.02 -12.32
N ALA A 75 13.34 -0.24 -13.44
CA ALA A 75 12.11 0.48 -13.80
C ALA A 75 10.93 0.17 -12.86
N PRO A 76 10.65 -1.11 -12.52
CA PRO A 76 9.64 -1.46 -11.50
C PRO A 76 9.87 -0.78 -10.14
N LEU A 77 11.11 -0.64 -9.67
CA LEU A 77 11.43 -0.01 -8.40
C LEU A 77 11.07 1.48 -8.39
N LEU A 78 11.34 2.19 -9.49
CA LEU A 78 10.92 3.59 -9.65
C LEU A 78 9.39 3.72 -9.63
N MET A 79 8.69 2.83 -10.34
CA MET A 79 7.22 2.81 -10.33
C MET A 79 6.66 2.52 -8.93
N LEU A 80 7.25 1.57 -8.21
CA LEU A 80 6.87 1.26 -6.83
C LEU A 80 7.09 2.47 -5.92
N GLN A 81 8.18 3.22 -6.07
CA GLN A 81 8.42 4.43 -5.29
C GLN A 81 7.34 5.48 -5.54
N HIS A 82 6.90 5.68 -6.78
CA HIS A 82 5.80 6.59 -7.11
C HIS A 82 4.46 6.13 -6.53
N ALA A 83 4.14 4.85 -6.64
CA ALA A 83 2.92 4.27 -6.08
C ALA A 83 2.90 4.38 -4.54
N ARG A 84 4.03 4.08 -3.89
CA ARG A 84 4.24 4.24 -2.44
C ARG A 84 3.96 5.67 -1.98
N ASN A 85 4.54 6.65 -2.67
CA ASN A 85 4.35 8.07 -2.32
C ASN A 85 2.89 8.50 -2.46
N THR A 86 2.23 8.06 -3.54
CA THR A 86 0.81 8.38 -3.80
C THR A 86 -0.08 7.75 -2.73
N LEU A 87 0.12 6.48 -2.41
CA LEU A 87 -0.64 5.78 -1.38
C LEU A 87 -0.47 6.44 0.00
N GLY A 88 0.77 6.74 0.39
CA GLY A 88 1.06 7.42 1.65
C GLY A 88 0.38 8.79 1.75
N ALA A 89 0.36 9.56 0.67
CA ALA A 89 -0.33 10.85 0.63
C ALA A 89 -1.85 10.70 0.79
N VAL A 90 -2.46 9.73 0.11
CA VAL A 90 -3.90 9.43 0.20
C VAL A 90 -4.28 8.99 1.61
N ILE A 91 -3.53 8.05 2.22
CA ILE A 91 -3.83 7.57 3.56
C ILE A 91 -3.70 8.69 4.59
N ARG A 92 -2.64 9.50 4.53
CA ARG A 92 -2.47 10.64 5.46
C ARG A 92 -3.57 11.70 5.28
N ARG A 93 -4.00 11.97 4.05
CA ARG A 93 -5.15 12.85 3.77
C ARG A 93 -6.41 12.33 4.46
N HIS A 94 -6.69 11.04 4.29
CA HIS A 94 -7.82 10.35 4.92
C HIS A 94 -7.76 10.39 6.45
N ALA A 95 -6.59 10.09 7.04
CA ALA A 95 -6.37 10.17 8.49
C ALA A 95 -6.63 11.60 9.02
N ASN A 96 -6.10 12.62 8.34
CA ASN A 96 -6.30 14.02 8.72
C ASN A 96 -7.76 14.47 8.66
N THR A 97 -8.54 13.99 7.69
CA THR A 97 -9.98 14.27 7.61
C THR A 97 -10.73 13.67 8.80
N ARG A 98 -10.32 12.50 9.30
CA ARG A 98 -10.95 11.85 10.47
C ARG A 98 -10.56 12.51 11.80
N LEU A 99 -9.34 13.06 11.88
CA LEU A 99 -8.89 13.84 13.05
C LEU A 99 -9.57 15.20 13.17
N ARG A 100 -10.13 15.72 12.07
CA ARG A 100 -10.87 16.98 12.03
C ARG A 100 -12.37 16.67 12.06
N PRO A 101 -13.03 16.66 13.24
CA PRO A 101 -14.48 16.65 13.25
C PRO A 101 -14.97 17.92 12.53
N ALA A 102 -15.98 17.77 11.67
CA ALA A 102 -16.66 18.90 11.05
C ALA A 102 -17.09 19.88 12.16
N ALA A 103 -16.56 21.09 12.10
CA ALA A 103 -16.90 22.18 13.01
C ALA A 103 -18.30 22.74 12.70
#